data_AF-A0A0D8BHB2-F1
#
_entry.id   AF-A0A0D8BHB2-F1
#
_cell.length_a   1.000
_cell.length_b   1.000
_cell.length_c   1.000
_cell.angle_alpha   90.00
_cell.angle_beta   90.00
_cell.angle_gamma   90.00
#
_symmetry.space_group_name_H-M   'P 1'
#
loop_
_entity.id
_entity.type
_entity.pdbx_description
1 polymer ?
#
loop_
_entity_poly.entity_id
_entity_poly.type
_entity_poly.pdbx_seq_one_letter_code
_entity_poly.pdbx_strand_id
1 'polypeptide(L)'
;MGDGRQTDVSGVGAAGAYDARRIWEVGEPIHAIIYFHPAVRRFGEEAGSHGFWMGYIGMRAAPLGAASAAMITSAFYNFAPRRIARSVPDVWAYSSPARLLDARLAAIDAVLRELWGLDTTGVAVRRAAALAARAAAAAVTAGRPLAAANAALPLPAEPHLALWQALTTLREHRGDGHIAALVHAEVGPCEALVLAAATGRSPGEQLRISRGWSEREWADAVHNLAARGWLTADGALTELGAQARAGIEDATDQLASTPYLALSAAELGDLYATLYGLAERVALGGGFTWPNPIGLDWPPSSERAMADLRPPVELRQPVELGSTEG
;
A
#
# COMPACT_ATOMS: atom_id res chain seq x y z
N MET A 1 -36.75 3.70 -31.99
CA MET A 1 -36.85 3.57 -30.53
C MET A 1 -36.18 2.25 -30.16
N GLY A 2 -34.89 2.30 -29.87
CA GLY A 2 -34.11 1.16 -29.39
C GLY A 2 -33.89 1.38 -27.90
N ASP A 3 -34.51 0.52 -27.11
CA ASP A 3 -34.55 0.56 -25.66
C ASP A 3 -33.13 0.37 -25.07
N GLY A 4 -32.72 1.37 -24.28
CA GLY A 4 -31.42 1.43 -23.65
C GLY A 4 -31.39 0.54 -22.42
N ARG A 5 -30.59 -0.53 -22.48
CA ARG A 5 -29.98 -1.07 -21.26
C ARG A 5 -28.66 -0.35 -21.02
N GLN A 6 -28.78 0.87 -20.51
CA GLN A 6 -27.71 1.47 -19.73
C GLN A 6 -27.68 0.67 -18.42
N THR A 7 -26.92 -0.43 -18.42
CA THR A 7 -26.56 -1.12 -17.18
C THR A 7 -25.99 -0.08 -16.23
N ASP A 8 -26.48 -0.03 -15.01
CA ASP A 8 -26.02 0.87 -13.95
C ASP A 8 -24.53 0.56 -13.64
N VAL A 9 -23.64 1.18 -14.43
CA VAL A 9 -22.17 1.08 -14.26
C VAL A 9 -21.72 1.86 -13.02
N SER A 10 -22.53 2.82 -12.55
CA SER A 10 -22.25 3.62 -11.35
C SER A 10 -22.24 2.80 -10.07
N GLY A 11 -23.21 1.89 -9.88
CA GLY A 11 -23.26 1.03 -8.69
C GLY A 11 -22.11 0.02 -8.59
N VAL A 12 -21.73 -0.57 -9.73
CA VAL A 12 -20.62 -1.54 -9.81
C VAL A 12 -19.26 -0.86 -9.64
N GLY A 13 -19.09 0.36 -10.17
CA GLY A 13 -17.86 1.14 -10.04
C GLY A 13 -17.57 1.57 -8.60
N ALA A 14 -18.59 2.01 -7.85
CA ALA A 14 -18.43 2.43 -6.46
C ALA A 14 -18.15 1.25 -5.51
N ALA A 15 -18.84 0.12 -5.69
CA ALA A 15 -18.58 -1.10 -4.91
C ALA A 15 -17.16 -1.63 -5.15
N GLY A 16 -16.73 -1.70 -6.42
CA GLY A 16 -15.37 -2.14 -6.76
C GLY A 16 -14.27 -1.22 -6.23
N ALA A 17 -14.50 0.10 -6.20
CA ALA A 17 -13.57 1.06 -5.60
C ALA A 17 -13.45 0.86 -4.07
N TYR A 18 -14.59 0.68 -3.39
CA TYR A 18 -14.61 0.39 -1.95
C TYR A 18 -13.86 -0.91 -1.62
N ASP A 19 -14.09 -1.96 -2.40
CA ASP A 19 -13.41 -3.25 -2.23
C ASP A 19 -11.90 -3.16 -2.44
N ALA A 20 -11.45 -2.41 -3.45
CA ALA A 20 -10.03 -2.17 -3.68
C ALA A 20 -9.34 -1.47 -2.51
N ARG A 21 -10.00 -0.45 -1.93
CA ARG A 21 -9.51 0.25 -0.74
C ARG A 21 -9.42 -0.72 0.45
N ARG A 22 -10.46 -1.52 0.70
CA ARG A 22 -10.49 -2.47 1.82
C ARG A 22 -9.39 -3.53 1.74
N ILE A 23 -9.21 -4.15 0.57
CA ILE A 23 -8.15 -5.13 0.38
C ILE A 23 -6.77 -4.49 0.53
N TRP A 24 -6.58 -3.27 0.02
CA TRP A 24 -5.33 -2.54 0.22
C TRP A 24 -5.04 -2.30 1.70
N GLU A 25 -6.02 -1.88 2.50
CA GLU A 25 -5.80 -1.58 3.92
C GLU A 25 -5.32 -2.79 4.73
N VAL A 26 -5.78 -4.00 4.40
CA VAL A 26 -5.33 -5.25 5.06
C VAL A 26 -4.16 -5.93 4.35
N GLY A 27 -3.92 -5.65 3.07
CA GLY A 27 -2.81 -6.19 2.30
C GLY A 27 -1.50 -5.41 2.51
N GLU A 28 -1.58 -4.09 2.68
CA GLU A 28 -0.42 -3.22 2.79
C GLU A 28 0.50 -3.57 3.97
N PRO A 29 0.01 -3.87 5.20
CA PRO A 29 0.89 -4.26 6.31
C PRO A 29 1.76 -5.47 5.96
N ILE A 30 1.20 -6.45 5.24
CA ILE A 30 1.91 -7.66 4.82
C ILE A 30 2.96 -7.33 3.75
N HIS A 31 2.59 -6.56 2.73
CA HIS A 31 3.52 -6.12 1.69
C HIS A 31 4.69 -5.33 2.28
N ALA A 32 4.36 -4.33 3.12
CA ALA A 32 5.27 -3.31 3.56
C ALA A 32 6.28 -3.77 4.63
N ILE A 33 6.19 -5.00 5.12
CA ILE A 33 7.25 -5.67 5.89
C ILE A 33 8.63 -5.41 5.27
N ILE A 34 8.72 -5.48 3.93
CA ILE A 34 9.96 -5.27 3.19
C ILE A 34 10.61 -3.90 3.43
N TYR A 35 9.84 -2.89 3.85
CA TYR A 35 10.36 -1.53 4.09
C TYR A 35 10.60 -1.22 5.56
N PHE A 36 9.93 -1.93 6.48
CA PHE A 36 9.86 -1.52 7.88
C PHE A 36 10.45 -2.54 8.86
N HIS A 37 10.38 -3.84 8.56
CA HIS A 37 10.86 -4.85 9.50
C HIS A 37 12.39 -4.80 9.59
N PRO A 38 12.98 -4.65 10.80
CA PRO A 38 14.42 -4.44 10.97
C PRO A 38 15.27 -5.58 10.41
N ALA A 39 14.77 -6.82 10.45
CA ALA A 39 15.46 -7.97 9.89
C ALA A 39 15.66 -7.90 8.36
N VAL A 40 14.89 -7.10 7.62
CA VAL A 40 15.07 -6.97 6.16
C VAL A 40 16.42 -6.37 5.81
N ARG A 41 16.93 -5.46 6.66
CA ARG A 41 18.17 -4.74 6.42
C ARG A 41 19.35 -5.69 6.19
N ARG A 42 19.46 -6.78 6.95
CA ARG A 42 20.56 -7.74 6.83
C ARG A 42 20.63 -8.36 5.43
N PHE A 43 19.47 -8.71 4.85
CA PHE A 43 19.39 -9.31 3.52
C PHE A 43 19.80 -8.33 2.43
N GLY A 44 19.47 -7.05 2.59
CA GLY A 44 19.94 -5.99 1.70
C GLY A 44 21.46 -5.84 1.77
N GLU A 45 22.03 -5.82 2.97
CA GLU A 45 23.47 -5.70 3.18
C GLU A 45 24.23 -6.91 2.60
N GLU A 46 23.74 -8.13 2.83
CA GLU A 46 24.28 -9.38 2.23
C GLU A 46 24.19 -9.38 0.70
N ALA A 47 23.18 -8.70 0.14
CA ALA A 47 23.03 -8.50 -1.29
C ALA A 47 23.91 -7.38 -1.87
N GLY A 48 24.64 -6.61 -1.05
CA GLY A 48 25.49 -5.49 -1.47
C GLY A 48 24.84 -4.11 -1.36
N SER A 49 23.60 -4.02 -0.85
CA SER A 49 22.90 -2.76 -0.59
C SER A 49 23.20 -2.24 0.81
N HIS A 50 24.20 -1.37 0.92
CA HIS A 50 24.64 -0.84 2.21
C HIS A 50 23.70 0.25 2.77
N GLY A 51 23.19 0.01 3.98
CA GLY A 51 22.30 0.94 4.67
C GLY A 51 20.87 0.96 4.10
N PHE A 52 20.00 1.72 4.78
CA PHE A 52 18.56 1.67 4.54
C PHE A 52 18.15 2.05 3.11
N TRP A 53 18.69 3.15 2.58
CA TRP A 53 18.22 3.70 1.30
C TRP A 53 18.61 2.87 0.09
N MET A 54 19.80 2.28 0.09
CA MET A 54 20.20 1.34 -0.97
C MET A 54 19.31 0.10 -0.96
N GLY A 55 19.01 -0.45 0.23
CA GLY A 55 18.11 -1.59 0.38
C GLY A 55 16.69 -1.28 -0.10
N TYR A 56 16.10 -0.19 0.41
CA TYR A 56 14.76 0.27 0.04
C TYR A 56 14.62 0.48 -1.47
N ILE A 57 15.54 1.27 -2.06
CA ILE A 57 15.47 1.62 -3.48
C ILE A 57 15.76 0.39 -4.33
N GLY A 58 16.82 -0.36 -4.02
CA GLY A 58 17.23 -1.53 -4.78
C GLY A 58 16.18 -2.63 -4.81
N MET A 59 15.66 -3.05 -3.65
CA MET A 59 14.68 -4.15 -3.59
C MET A 59 13.34 -3.79 -4.25
N ARG A 60 12.91 -2.53 -4.17
CA ARG A 60 11.69 -2.06 -4.82
C ARG A 60 11.86 -1.85 -6.33
N ALA A 61 13.01 -1.34 -6.76
CA ALA A 61 13.28 -1.05 -8.18
C ALA A 61 13.76 -2.28 -8.98
N ALA A 62 14.28 -3.33 -8.31
CA ALA A 62 14.80 -4.52 -8.97
C ALA A 62 13.89 -5.16 -10.05
N PRO A 63 12.54 -5.20 -9.92
CA PRO A 63 11.68 -5.69 -10.99
C PRO A 63 11.82 -4.91 -12.32
N LEU A 64 12.18 -3.62 -12.27
CA LEU A 64 12.41 -2.77 -13.45
C LEU A 64 13.78 -3.05 -14.12
N GLY A 65 14.56 -4.00 -13.59
CA GLY A 65 15.96 -4.18 -13.96
C GLY A 65 16.86 -3.07 -13.40
N ALA A 66 18.03 -2.87 -14.01
CA ALA A 66 18.98 -1.83 -13.64
C ALA A 66 18.55 -0.45 -14.18
N ALA A 67 17.34 -0.02 -13.83
CA ALA A 67 16.75 1.22 -14.30
C ALA A 67 17.56 2.45 -13.86
N SER A 68 17.57 3.50 -14.69
CA SER A 68 18.28 4.74 -14.36
C SER A 68 17.66 5.45 -13.17
N ALA A 69 18.43 6.33 -12.52
CA ALA A 69 17.93 7.15 -11.43
C ALA A 69 16.70 7.99 -11.86
N ALA A 70 16.70 8.51 -13.09
CA ALA A 70 15.59 9.30 -13.63
C ALA A 70 14.30 8.47 -13.75
N MET A 71 14.38 7.23 -14.25
CA MET A 71 13.23 6.33 -14.32
C MET A 71 12.69 5.98 -12.93
N ILE A 72 13.60 5.68 -11.99
CA ILE A 72 13.22 5.36 -10.61
C ILE A 72 12.58 6.57 -9.93
N THR A 73 13.11 7.78 -10.11
CA THR A 73 12.48 9.01 -9.59
C THR A 73 11.06 9.20 -10.14
N SER A 74 10.85 8.96 -11.44
CA SER A 74 9.51 9.06 -12.04
C SER A 74 8.53 8.05 -11.43
N ALA A 75 8.94 6.79 -11.29
CA ALA A 75 8.09 5.74 -10.72
C ALA A 75 7.91 5.89 -9.19
N PHE A 76 8.90 6.43 -8.48
CA PHE A 76 8.87 6.66 -7.03
C PHE A 76 8.45 8.11 -6.75
N TYR A 77 7.34 8.51 -7.38
CA TYR A 77 6.88 9.87 -7.62
C TYR A 77 7.11 10.89 -6.49
N ASN A 78 6.93 10.50 -5.23
CA ASN A 78 7.01 11.41 -4.08
C ASN A 78 8.43 11.64 -3.52
N PHE A 79 9.46 11.02 -4.10
CA PHE A 79 10.84 11.23 -3.69
C PHE A 79 11.47 12.45 -4.37
N ALA A 80 12.23 13.24 -3.61
CA ALA A 80 13.08 14.26 -4.21
C ALA A 80 14.12 13.59 -5.14
N PRO A 81 14.36 14.10 -6.37
CA PRO A 81 15.28 13.47 -7.32
C PRO A 81 16.67 13.17 -6.72
N ARG A 82 17.18 14.07 -5.87
CA ARG A 82 18.47 13.91 -5.17
C ARG A 82 18.52 12.73 -4.19
N ARG A 83 17.39 12.31 -3.60
CA ARG A 83 17.34 11.14 -2.72
C ARG A 83 17.58 9.86 -3.51
N ILE A 84 17.00 9.77 -4.70
CA ILE A 84 17.15 8.62 -5.59
C ILE A 84 18.53 8.63 -6.26
N ALA A 85 18.94 9.77 -6.84
CA ALA A 85 20.21 9.91 -7.55
C ALA A 85 21.43 9.63 -6.68
N ARG A 86 21.34 9.84 -5.36
CA ARG A 86 22.40 9.51 -4.41
C ARG A 86 22.64 8.01 -4.25
N SER A 87 21.61 7.17 -4.38
CA SER A 87 21.71 5.74 -4.08
C SER A 87 21.77 4.86 -5.32
N VAL A 88 21.07 5.22 -6.39
CA VAL A 88 20.91 4.33 -7.55
C VAL A 88 22.22 3.91 -8.22
N PRO A 89 23.22 4.80 -8.45
CA PRO A 89 24.50 4.37 -9.02
C PRO A 89 25.18 3.28 -8.19
N ASP A 90 25.24 3.46 -6.87
CA ASP A 90 25.87 2.50 -5.96
C ASP A 90 25.08 1.19 -5.85
N VAL A 91 23.73 1.26 -5.85
CA VAL A 91 22.89 0.06 -5.81
C VAL A 91 23.21 -0.87 -6.98
N TRP A 92 23.38 -0.33 -8.19
CA TRP A 92 23.70 -1.12 -9.38
C TRP A 92 25.20 -1.43 -9.53
N ALA A 93 26.09 -0.72 -8.83
CA ALA A 93 27.51 -1.03 -8.79
C ALA A 93 27.83 -2.18 -7.82
N TYR A 94 27.15 -2.24 -6.66
CA TYR A 94 27.41 -3.22 -5.61
C TYR A 94 26.45 -4.41 -5.62
N SER A 95 25.35 -4.32 -6.35
CA SER A 95 24.36 -5.39 -6.46
C SER A 95 23.82 -5.52 -7.89
N SER A 96 22.91 -6.47 -8.08
CA SER A 96 22.18 -6.65 -9.33
C SER A 96 20.69 -6.81 -9.05
N PRO A 97 19.82 -6.52 -10.05
CA PRO A 97 18.39 -6.78 -9.92
C PRO A 97 18.08 -8.20 -9.43
N ALA A 98 18.71 -9.23 -10.02
CA ALA A 98 18.50 -10.62 -9.61
C ALA A 98 18.84 -10.87 -8.14
N ARG A 99 20.03 -10.43 -7.68
CA ARG A 99 20.45 -10.57 -6.28
C ARG A 99 19.48 -9.89 -5.30
N LEU A 100 18.95 -8.72 -5.67
CA LEU A 100 18.01 -7.98 -4.82
C LEU A 100 16.61 -8.61 -4.82
N LEU A 101 16.19 -9.26 -5.91
CA LEU A 101 14.98 -10.06 -5.97
C LEU A 101 15.10 -11.33 -5.09
N ASP A 102 16.25 -11.99 -5.09
CA ASP A 102 16.50 -13.12 -4.20
C ASP A 102 16.51 -12.67 -2.73
N ALA A 103 17.20 -11.57 -2.45
CA ALA A 103 17.31 -11.02 -1.09
C ALA A 103 15.97 -10.58 -0.51
N ARG A 104 15.10 -9.93 -1.31
CA ARG A 104 13.77 -9.55 -0.81
C ARG A 104 12.90 -10.78 -0.52
N LEU A 105 12.96 -11.83 -1.34
CA LEU A 105 12.20 -13.06 -1.09
C LEU A 105 12.72 -13.78 0.16
N ALA A 106 14.04 -13.88 0.34
CA ALA A 106 14.64 -14.45 1.55
C ALA A 106 14.27 -13.66 2.82
N ALA A 107 14.22 -12.34 2.71
CA ALA A 107 13.80 -11.47 3.82
C ALA A 107 12.34 -11.73 4.21
N ILE A 108 11.45 -11.76 3.23
CA ILE A 108 10.02 -12.02 3.46
C ILE A 108 9.78 -13.44 3.96
N ASP A 109 10.50 -14.43 3.45
CA ASP A 109 10.39 -15.82 3.94
C ASP A 109 10.69 -15.90 5.43
N ALA A 110 11.85 -15.34 5.83
CA ALA A 110 12.28 -15.37 7.22
C ALA A 110 11.28 -14.65 8.14
N VAL A 111 10.86 -13.44 7.76
CA VAL A 111 9.97 -12.62 8.62
C VAL A 111 8.57 -13.21 8.71
N LEU A 112 7.98 -13.67 7.60
CA LEU A 112 6.63 -14.24 7.62
C LEU A 112 6.59 -15.58 8.36
N ARG A 113 7.64 -16.41 8.30
CA ARG A 113 7.74 -17.63 9.11
C ARG A 113 7.84 -17.33 10.59
N GLU A 114 8.55 -16.28 10.97
CA GLU A 114 8.60 -15.82 12.35
C GLU A 114 7.23 -15.33 12.85
N LEU A 115 6.55 -14.48 12.06
CA LEU A 115 5.29 -13.84 12.48
C LEU A 115 4.07 -14.77 12.40
N TRP A 116 4.02 -15.67 11.41
CA TRP A 116 2.85 -16.53 11.18
C TRP A 116 3.07 -17.99 11.58
N GLY A 117 4.31 -18.42 11.80
CA GLY A 117 4.63 -19.79 12.17
C GLY A 117 4.14 -20.82 11.15
N LEU A 118 3.51 -21.89 11.63
CA LEU A 118 3.00 -22.99 10.79
C LEU A 118 1.94 -22.55 9.78
N ASP A 119 1.26 -21.42 10.03
CA ASP A 119 0.22 -20.90 9.14
C ASP A 119 0.78 -20.41 7.80
N THR A 120 2.08 -20.16 7.67
CA THR A 120 2.74 -19.80 6.40
C THR A 120 2.43 -20.77 5.25
N THR A 121 2.24 -22.05 5.60
CA THR A 121 1.84 -23.11 4.66
C THR A 121 0.45 -23.67 5.01
N GLY A 122 -0.37 -22.90 5.72
CA GLY A 122 -1.74 -23.28 6.08
C GLY A 122 -2.69 -23.28 4.88
N VAL A 123 -3.85 -23.94 5.04
CA VAL A 123 -4.91 -23.96 4.02
C VAL A 123 -5.40 -22.54 3.71
N ALA A 124 -5.53 -21.70 4.75
CA ALA A 124 -5.96 -20.31 4.59
C ALA A 124 -4.97 -19.49 3.75
N VAL A 125 -3.66 -19.55 4.05
CA VAL A 125 -2.64 -18.83 3.28
C VAL A 125 -2.56 -19.34 1.83
N ARG A 126 -2.65 -20.65 1.60
CA ARG A 126 -2.73 -21.20 0.22
C ARG A 126 -3.93 -20.65 -0.55
N ARG A 127 -5.11 -20.61 0.08
CA ARG A 127 -6.32 -20.07 -0.54
C ARG A 127 -6.17 -18.58 -0.83
N ALA A 128 -5.69 -17.80 0.14
CA ALA A 128 -5.45 -16.36 -0.05
C ALA A 128 -4.41 -16.10 -1.16
N ALA A 129 -3.33 -16.88 -1.22
CA ALA A 129 -2.33 -16.79 -2.28
C ALA A 129 -2.94 -17.01 -3.66
N ALA A 130 -3.77 -18.05 -3.81
CA ALA A 130 -4.44 -18.34 -5.08
C ALA A 130 -5.43 -17.24 -5.51
N LEU A 131 -6.19 -16.68 -4.55
CA LEU A 131 -7.14 -15.59 -4.82
C LEU A 131 -6.40 -14.29 -5.18
N ALA A 132 -5.37 -13.92 -4.42
CA ALA A 132 -4.56 -12.74 -4.69
C ALA A 132 -3.82 -12.87 -6.03
N ALA A 133 -3.29 -14.05 -6.36
CA ALA A 133 -2.64 -14.31 -7.64
C ALA A 133 -3.61 -14.20 -8.82
N ARG A 134 -4.85 -14.68 -8.69
CA ARG A 134 -5.91 -14.50 -9.70
C ARG A 134 -6.23 -13.03 -9.92
N ALA A 135 -6.38 -12.25 -8.85
CA ALA A 135 -6.62 -10.81 -8.96
C ALA A 135 -5.41 -10.10 -9.61
N ALA A 136 -4.18 -10.40 -9.16
CA ALA A 136 -2.96 -9.83 -9.72
C ALA A 136 -2.80 -10.14 -11.22
N ALA A 137 -3.12 -11.36 -11.65
CA ALA A 137 -3.07 -11.76 -13.06
C ALA A 137 -4.12 -11.05 -13.93
N ALA A 138 -5.24 -10.61 -13.33
CA ALA A 138 -6.28 -9.83 -14.02
C ALA A 138 -5.98 -8.32 -14.08
N ALA A 139 -4.90 -7.85 -13.43
CA ALA A 139 -4.56 -6.44 -13.39
C ALA A 139 -4.06 -5.94 -14.75
N VAL A 140 -4.67 -4.87 -15.26
CA VAL A 140 -4.20 -4.20 -16.49
C VAL A 140 -2.99 -3.34 -16.16
N THR A 141 -1.83 -3.73 -16.67
CA THR A 141 -0.55 -3.07 -16.34
C THR A 141 -0.10 -2.04 -17.36
N ALA A 142 -0.86 -1.82 -18.43
CA ALA A 142 -0.57 -0.76 -19.41
C ALA A 142 -0.56 0.61 -18.73
N GLY A 143 0.52 1.37 -18.91
CA GLY A 143 0.74 2.66 -18.23
C GLY A 143 1.12 2.54 -16.74
N ARG A 144 1.36 1.32 -16.24
CA ARG A 144 1.68 1.04 -14.82
C ARG A 144 3.01 0.30 -14.71
N PRO A 145 4.15 1.02 -14.77
CA PRO A 145 5.46 0.40 -14.93
C PRO A 145 5.86 -0.50 -13.75
N LEU A 146 5.56 -0.13 -12.50
CA LEU A 146 5.90 -0.95 -11.34
C LEU A 146 5.01 -2.19 -11.24
N ALA A 147 3.73 -2.04 -11.56
CA ALA A 147 2.80 -3.16 -11.66
C ALA A 147 3.22 -4.14 -12.74
N ALA A 148 3.52 -3.64 -13.96
CA ALA A 148 3.97 -4.44 -15.09
C ALA A 148 5.23 -5.24 -14.74
N ALA A 149 6.21 -4.57 -14.13
CA ALA A 149 7.47 -5.18 -13.74
C ALA A 149 7.30 -6.28 -12.69
N ASN A 150 6.44 -6.08 -11.69
CA ASN A 150 6.17 -7.11 -10.68
C ASN A 150 5.31 -8.25 -11.20
N ALA A 151 4.35 -7.98 -12.09
CA ALA A 151 3.52 -9.00 -12.72
C ALA A 151 4.31 -9.93 -13.65
N ALA A 152 5.43 -9.45 -14.21
CA ALA A 152 6.31 -10.24 -15.07
C ALA A 152 7.22 -11.23 -14.30
N LEU A 153 7.31 -11.11 -12.97
CA LEU A 153 8.11 -12.01 -12.15
C LEU A 153 7.42 -13.36 -11.96
N PRO A 154 8.17 -14.47 -11.88
CA PRO A 154 7.59 -15.76 -11.56
C PRO A 154 6.98 -15.73 -10.15
N LEU A 155 5.81 -16.34 -9.99
CA LEU A 155 5.23 -16.55 -8.66
C LEU A 155 6.06 -17.58 -7.90
N PRO A 156 6.50 -17.27 -6.66
CA PRO A 156 7.17 -18.25 -5.79
C PRO A 156 6.31 -19.49 -5.52
N ALA A 157 6.94 -20.65 -5.31
CA ALA A 157 6.22 -21.89 -5.00
C ALA A 157 5.65 -21.91 -3.57
N GLU A 158 6.35 -21.30 -2.62
CA GLU A 158 5.92 -21.23 -1.23
C GLU A 158 4.68 -20.33 -1.08
N PRO A 159 3.58 -20.79 -0.43
CA PRO A 159 2.31 -20.06 -0.41
C PRO A 159 2.35 -18.64 0.16
N HIS A 160 3.07 -18.41 1.26
CA HIS A 160 3.20 -17.07 1.85
C HIS A 160 4.02 -16.13 0.97
N LEU A 161 5.01 -16.65 0.23
CA LEU A 161 5.78 -15.86 -0.74
C LEU A 161 4.96 -15.55 -1.99
N ALA A 162 4.18 -16.51 -2.49
CA ALA A 162 3.23 -16.29 -3.58
C ALA A 162 2.19 -15.21 -3.21
N LEU A 163 1.64 -15.29 -1.99
CA LEU A 163 0.74 -14.28 -1.46
C LEU A 163 1.41 -12.91 -1.42
N TRP A 164 2.60 -12.80 -0.83
CA TRP A 164 3.31 -11.52 -0.74
C TRP A 164 3.65 -10.93 -2.12
N GLN A 165 4.06 -11.74 -3.10
CA GLN A 165 4.36 -11.29 -4.45
C GLN A 165 3.09 -10.81 -5.19
N ALA A 166 1.97 -11.49 -5.00
CA ALA A 166 0.68 -11.07 -5.56
C ALA A 166 0.20 -9.76 -4.95
N LEU A 167 0.27 -9.62 -3.61
CA LEU A 167 -0.05 -8.37 -2.92
C LEU A 167 0.87 -7.22 -3.34
N THR A 168 2.16 -7.49 -3.55
CA THR A 168 3.12 -6.52 -4.08
C THR A 168 2.70 -6.02 -5.46
N THR A 169 2.26 -6.91 -6.35
CA THR A 169 1.78 -6.56 -7.68
C THR A 169 0.52 -5.71 -7.63
N LEU A 170 -0.47 -6.10 -6.82
CA LEU A 170 -1.72 -5.33 -6.62
C LEU A 170 -1.45 -3.96 -5.99
N ARG A 171 -0.52 -3.89 -5.04
CA ARG A 171 -0.09 -2.65 -4.38
C ARG A 171 0.59 -1.70 -5.37
N GLU A 172 1.52 -2.20 -6.19
CA GLU A 172 2.17 -1.36 -7.20
C GLU A 172 1.20 -0.96 -8.31
N HIS A 173 0.22 -1.82 -8.65
CA HIS A 173 -0.90 -1.46 -9.51
C HIS A 173 -1.70 -0.28 -8.94
N ARG A 174 -2.13 -0.33 -7.67
CA ARG A 174 -2.80 0.80 -7.01
C ARG A 174 -1.89 2.04 -6.99
N GLY A 175 -0.61 1.87 -6.68
CA GLY A 175 0.37 2.96 -6.62
C GLY A 175 0.57 3.69 -7.96
N ASP A 176 0.74 2.96 -9.05
CA ASP A 176 0.84 3.55 -10.40
C ASP A 176 -0.45 4.30 -10.78
N GLY A 177 -1.62 3.79 -10.36
CA GLY A 177 -2.90 4.48 -10.53
C GLY A 177 -3.01 5.77 -9.72
N HIS A 178 -2.50 5.76 -8.48
CA HIS A 178 -2.43 6.95 -7.64
C HIS A 178 -1.55 8.02 -8.27
N ILE A 179 -0.41 7.64 -8.85
CA ILE A 179 0.46 8.55 -9.59
C ILE A 179 -0.29 9.17 -10.78
N ALA A 180 -1.02 8.36 -11.55
CA ALA A 180 -1.84 8.87 -12.65
C ALA A 180 -2.90 9.88 -12.17
N ALA A 181 -3.56 9.62 -11.03
CA ALA A 181 -4.53 10.54 -10.44
C ALA A 181 -3.87 11.87 -9.97
N LEU A 182 -2.68 11.81 -9.36
CA LEU A 182 -1.91 12.99 -8.98
C LEU A 182 -1.48 13.82 -10.19
N VAL A 183 -0.99 13.17 -11.24
CA VAL A 183 -0.61 13.83 -12.50
C VAL A 183 -1.83 14.49 -13.15
N HIS A 184 -2.97 13.79 -13.21
CA HIS A 184 -4.21 14.35 -13.73
C HIS A 184 -4.69 15.59 -12.94
N ALA A 185 -4.51 15.58 -11.62
CA ALA A 185 -4.85 16.71 -10.75
C ALA A 185 -3.77 17.81 -10.69
N GLU A 186 -2.70 17.69 -11.49
CA GLU A 186 -1.54 18.59 -11.49
C GLU A 186 -0.95 18.79 -10.09
N VAL A 187 -0.85 17.71 -9.31
CA VAL A 187 -0.25 17.72 -7.97
C VAL A 187 1.18 17.20 -8.06
N GLY A 188 2.14 18.07 -7.77
CA GLY A 188 3.56 17.72 -7.83
C GLY A 188 4.02 16.72 -6.76
N PRO A 189 5.22 16.14 -6.91
CA PRO A 189 5.83 15.21 -5.96
C PRO A 189 5.83 15.63 -4.49
N CYS A 190 6.27 16.87 -4.21
CA CYS A 190 6.34 17.40 -2.85
C CYS A 190 4.94 17.78 -2.33
N GLU A 191 4.11 18.37 -3.19
CA GLU A 191 2.72 18.73 -2.88
C GLU A 191 1.89 17.52 -2.48
N ALA A 192 2.10 16.36 -3.11
CA ALA A 192 1.45 15.10 -2.73
C ALA A 192 1.75 14.71 -1.26
N LEU A 193 2.99 14.94 -0.79
CA LEU A 193 3.37 14.69 0.60
C LEU A 193 2.78 15.73 1.55
N VAL A 194 2.74 17.00 1.14
CA VAL A 194 2.10 18.07 1.92
C VAL A 194 0.61 17.78 2.11
N LEU A 195 -0.09 17.41 1.05
CA LEU A 195 -1.50 17.02 1.10
C LEU A 195 -1.73 15.79 1.98
N ALA A 196 -0.83 14.81 1.96
CA ALA A 196 -0.90 13.65 2.86
C ALA A 196 -0.66 14.05 4.32
N ALA A 197 0.32 14.91 4.60
CA ALA A 197 0.62 15.41 5.94
C ALA A 197 -0.53 16.25 6.52
N ALA A 198 -1.19 17.04 5.68
CA ALA A 198 -2.29 17.91 6.08
C ALA A 198 -3.55 17.15 6.56
N THR A 199 -3.64 15.84 6.31
CA THR A 199 -4.71 15.00 6.90
C THR A 199 -4.41 14.57 8.35
N GLY A 200 -3.22 14.88 8.88
CA GLY A 200 -2.78 14.45 10.22
C GLY A 200 -2.41 12.97 10.36
N ARG A 201 -2.51 12.16 9.30
CA ARG A 201 -2.24 10.71 9.34
C ARG A 201 -0.76 10.36 9.21
N SER A 202 0.05 11.28 8.68
CA SER A 202 1.48 11.08 8.51
C SER A 202 2.25 12.32 8.99
N PRO A 203 3.30 12.16 9.82
CA PRO A 203 4.07 13.31 10.29
C PRO A 203 4.80 14.02 9.15
N GLY A 204 4.42 15.27 8.87
CA GLY A 204 4.94 16.04 7.72
C GLY A 204 6.46 16.17 7.70
N GLU A 205 7.08 16.45 8.85
CA GLU A 205 8.53 16.57 8.96
C GLU A 205 9.26 15.25 8.65
N GLN A 206 8.71 14.13 9.12
CA GLN A 206 9.25 12.81 8.81
C GLN A 206 9.11 12.48 7.32
N LEU A 207 7.98 12.82 6.68
CA LEU A 207 7.79 12.67 5.25
C LEU A 207 8.82 13.49 4.47
N ARG A 208 8.98 14.76 4.82
CA ARG A 208 9.93 15.69 4.19
C ARG A 208 11.35 15.15 4.24
N ILE A 209 11.87 14.82 5.44
CA ILE A 209 13.24 14.33 5.64
C ILE A 209 13.45 13.00 4.92
N SER A 210 12.55 12.03 5.12
CA SER A 210 12.71 10.69 4.55
C SER A 210 12.67 10.72 3.03
N ARG A 211 11.77 11.51 2.41
CA ARG A 211 11.68 11.65 0.95
C ARG A 211 12.71 12.62 0.37
N GLY A 212 13.47 13.30 1.23
CA GLY A 212 14.65 14.07 0.87
C GLY A 212 14.36 15.50 0.42
N TRP A 213 13.20 16.05 0.76
CA TRP A 213 12.79 17.42 0.46
C TRP A 213 13.39 18.41 1.47
N SER A 214 13.75 19.60 0.98
CA SER A 214 14.28 20.69 1.81
C SER A 214 13.12 21.45 2.45
N GLU A 215 13.41 22.25 3.48
CA GLU A 215 12.40 23.12 4.10
C GLU A 215 11.84 24.13 3.10
N ARG A 216 12.70 24.68 2.24
CA ARG A 216 12.30 25.61 1.18
C ARG A 216 11.35 24.98 0.18
N GLU A 217 11.68 23.81 -0.37
CA GLU A 217 10.79 23.14 -1.35
C GLU A 217 9.46 22.71 -0.72
N TRP A 218 9.48 22.32 0.57
CA TRP A 218 8.25 22.03 1.30
C TRP A 218 7.38 23.28 1.48
N ALA A 219 7.99 24.40 1.88
CA ALA A 219 7.31 25.69 2.00
C ALA A 219 6.76 26.18 0.64
N ASP A 220 7.51 26.01 -0.44
CA ASP A 220 7.07 26.31 -1.80
C ASP A 220 5.85 25.45 -2.18
N ALA A 221 5.86 24.15 -1.86
CA ALA A 221 4.72 23.26 -2.09
C ALA A 221 3.48 23.66 -1.27
N VAL A 222 3.65 24.04 0.00
CA VAL A 222 2.57 24.60 0.83
C VAL A 222 2.01 25.88 0.20
N HIS A 223 2.89 26.79 -0.23
CA HIS A 223 2.48 28.06 -0.85
C HIS A 223 1.69 27.84 -2.15
N ASN A 224 2.13 26.92 -3.02
CA ASN A 224 1.44 26.59 -4.26
C ASN A 224 0.04 26.03 -4.00
N LEU A 225 -0.08 25.10 -3.05
CA LEU A 225 -1.37 24.53 -2.67
C LEU A 225 -2.28 25.58 -2.00
N ALA A 226 -1.74 26.51 -1.22
CA ALA A 226 -2.48 27.63 -0.65
C ALA A 226 -2.95 28.62 -1.73
N ALA A 227 -2.13 28.90 -2.75
CA ALA A 227 -2.51 29.72 -3.89
C ALA A 227 -3.63 29.10 -4.73
N ARG A 228 -3.75 27.76 -4.73
CA ARG A 228 -4.89 27.01 -5.31
C ARG A 228 -6.12 26.99 -4.41
N GLY A 229 -6.04 27.56 -3.21
CA GLY A 229 -7.09 27.52 -2.19
C GLY A 229 -7.29 26.14 -1.57
N TRP A 230 -6.33 25.21 -1.71
CA TRP A 230 -6.42 23.85 -1.16
C TRP A 230 -5.89 23.77 0.27
N LEU A 231 -4.96 24.66 0.62
CA LEU A 231 -4.48 24.84 1.98
C LEU A 231 -4.76 26.26 2.46
N THR A 232 -4.88 26.41 3.77
CA THR A 232 -4.78 27.69 4.47
C THR A 232 -3.31 28.15 4.52
N ALA A 233 -3.08 29.42 4.88
CA ALA A 233 -1.72 29.95 4.99
C ALA A 233 -0.87 29.27 6.08
N ASP A 234 -1.51 28.69 7.09
CA ASP A 234 -0.89 27.88 8.16
C ASP A 234 -0.77 26.38 7.80
N GLY A 235 -1.17 25.98 6.58
CA GLY A 235 -0.94 24.63 6.04
C GLY A 235 -2.02 23.59 6.34
N ALA A 236 -3.18 24.01 6.86
CA ALA A 236 -4.33 23.13 7.07
C ALA A 236 -5.13 22.95 5.76
N LEU A 237 -5.81 21.79 5.59
CA LEU A 237 -6.71 21.58 4.46
C LEU A 237 -7.91 22.54 4.54
N THR A 238 -8.19 23.22 3.43
CA THR A 238 -9.48 23.91 3.25
C THR A 238 -10.55 22.88 2.86
N GLU A 239 -11.82 23.29 2.83
CA GLU A 239 -12.90 22.46 2.30
C GLU A 239 -12.66 22.10 0.83
N LEU A 240 -12.23 23.07 0.00
CA LEU A 240 -11.88 22.82 -1.40
C LEU A 240 -10.71 21.84 -1.54
N GLY A 241 -9.68 21.97 -0.71
CA GLY A 241 -8.55 21.05 -0.68
C GLY A 241 -8.94 19.65 -0.23
N ALA A 242 -9.82 19.54 0.77
CA ALA A 242 -10.36 18.26 1.22
C ALA A 242 -11.16 17.56 0.11
N GLN A 243 -12.00 18.30 -0.63
CA GLN A 243 -12.75 17.79 -1.77
C GLN A 243 -11.81 17.34 -2.91
N ALA A 244 -10.82 18.16 -3.26
CA ALA A 244 -9.84 17.82 -4.29
C ALA A 244 -9.03 16.56 -3.90
N ARG A 245 -8.62 16.48 -2.65
CA ARG A 245 -7.91 15.32 -2.10
C ARG A 245 -8.76 14.05 -2.13
N ALA A 246 -10.04 14.15 -1.77
CA ALA A 246 -10.99 13.05 -1.82
C ALA A 246 -11.18 12.56 -3.26
N GLY A 247 -11.33 13.47 -4.23
CA GLY A 247 -11.40 13.13 -5.64
C GLY A 247 -10.17 12.36 -6.15
N ILE A 248 -8.97 12.69 -5.67
CA ILE A 248 -7.74 11.95 -5.99
C ILE A 248 -7.77 10.53 -5.39
N GLU A 249 -8.23 10.35 -4.14
CA GLU A 249 -8.38 9.00 -3.57
C GLU A 249 -9.45 8.18 -4.29
N ASP A 250 -10.59 8.78 -4.60
CA ASP A 250 -11.69 8.09 -5.28
C ASP A 250 -11.26 7.64 -6.69
N ALA A 251 -10.55 8.50 -7.42
CA ALA A 251 -9.95 8.13 -8.70
C ALA A 251 -8.90 7.01 -8.53
N THR A 252 -8.10 7.05 -7.46
CA THR A 252 -7.12 6.00 -7.15
C THR A 252 -7.80 4.65 -6.95
N ASP A 253 -8.89 4.60 -6.19
CA ASP A 253 -9.58 3.36 -5.88
C ASP A 253 -10.39 2.83 -7.06
N GLN A 254 -11.02 3.71 -7.84
CA GLN A 254 -11.63 3.35 -9.11
C GLN A 254 -10.60 2.73 -10.06
N LEU A 255 -9.43 3.36 -10.21
CA LEU A 255 -8.32 2.85 -11.01
C LEU A 255 -7.73 1.54 -10.47
N ALA A 256 -7.96 1.20 -9.21
CA ALA A 256 -7.47 -0.02 -8.57
C ALA A 256 -8.52 -1.15 -8.51
N SER A 257 -9.76 -0.91 -8.93
CA SER A 257 -10.89 -1.84 -8.78
C SER A 257 -10.87 -3.05 -9.72
N THR A 258 -10.43 -2.86 -10.97
CA THR A 258 -10.53 -3.87 -12.03
C THR A 258 -9.94 -5.26 -11.70
N PRO A 259 -8.76 -5.38 -11.04
CA PRO A 259 -8.19 -6.68 -10.66
C PRO A 259 -9.17 -7.56 -9.84
N TYR A 260 -10.00 -6.94 -9.00
CA TYR A 260 -10.88 -7.65 -8.08
C TYR A 260 -12.15 -8.19 -8.73
N LEU A 261 -12.49 -7.74 -9.94
CA LEU A 261 -13.60 -8.30 -10.73
C LEU A 261 -13.39 -9.76 -11.15
N ALA A 262 -12.15 -10.27 -11.05
CA ALA A 262 -11.81 -11.67 -11.26
C ALA A 262 -12.22 -12.59 -10.09
N LEU A 263 -12.71 -12.02 -8.98
CA LEU A 263 -13.16 -12.71 -7.79
C LEU A 263 -14.67 -12.52 -7.61
N SER A 264 -15.36 -13.56 -7.16
CA SER A 264 -16.73 -13.41 -6.66
C SER A 264 -16.75 -12.67 -5.32
N ALA A 265 -17.90 -12.10 -4.94
CA ALA A 265 -18.05 -11.41 -3.65
C ALA A 265 -17.69 -12.31 -2.45
N ALA A 266 -18.03 -13.61 -2.50
CA ALA A 266 -17.66 -14.57 -1.46
C ALA A 266 -16.15 -14.81 -1.40
N GLU A 267 -15.49 -14.97 -2.55
CA GLU A 267 -14.03 -15.12 -2.63
C GLU A 267 -13.31 -13.87 -2.14
N LEU A 268 -13.82 -12.68 -2.46
CA LEU A 268 -13.27 -11.42 -1.99
C LEU A 268 -13.42 -11.29 -0.46
N GLY A 269 -14.58 -11.67 0.09
CA GLY A 269 -14.81 -11.74 1.54
C GLY A 269 -13.86 -12.70 2.25
N ASP A 270 -13.64 -13.90 1.69
CA ASP A 270 -12.68 -14.88 2.19
C ASP A 270 -11.24 -14.32 2.18
N LEU A 271 -10.86 -13.66 1.07
CA LEU A 271 -9.56 -13.02 0.94
C LEU A 271 -9.38 -11.94 2.00
N TYR A 272 -10.35 -11.04 2.13
CA TYR A 272 -10.33 -9.97 3.13
C TYR A 272 -10.17 -10.52 4.55
N ALA A 273 -11.01 -11.47 4.95
CA ALA A 273 -10.98 -12.03 6.31
C ALA A 273 -9.64 -12.71 6.62
N THR A 274 -9.07 -13.42 5.64
CA THR A 274 -7.76 -14.06 5.80
C THR A 274 -6.65 -13.02 5.91
N LEU A 275 -6.63 -12.02 5.02
CA LEU A 275 -5.62 -10.95 5.05
C LEU A 275 -5.70 -10.14 6.34
N TYR A 276 -6.91 -9.84 6.83
CA TYR A 276 -7.11 -9.13 8.09
C TYR A 276 -6.40 -9.85 9.25
N GLY A 277 -6.67 -11.15 9.44
CA GLY A 277 -6.06 -11.92 10.53
C GLY A 277 -4.53 -12.04 10.41
N LEU A 278 -4.01 -12.14 9.17
CA LEU A 278 -2.57 -12.17 8.93
C LEU A 278 -1.90 -10.82 9.17
N ALA A 279 -2.53 -9.74 8.72
CA ALA A 279 -2.06 -8.37 8.91
C ALA A 279 -2.13 -7.93 10.37
N GLU A 280 -3.11 -8.39 11.14
CA GLU A 280 -3.17 -8.17 12.59
C GLU A 280 -1.92 -8.71 13.29
N ARG A 281 -1.48 -9.93 12.92
CA ARG A 281 -0.24 -10.52 13.46
C ARG A 281 0.99 -9.74 13.04
N VAL A 282 1.03 -9.18 11.82
CA VAL A 282 2.12 -8.30 11.38
C VAL A 282 2.13 -7.00 12.17
N ALA A 283 0.97 -6.38 12.36
CA ALA A 283 0.81 -5.11 13.07
C ALA A 283 1.19 -5.24 14.56
N LEU A 284 0.78 -6.33 15.22
CA LEU A 284 1.07 -6.60 16.63
C LEU A 284 2.47 -7.18 16.85
N GLY A 285 2.98 -7.95 15.89
CA GLY A 285 4.30 -8.60 15.95
C GLY A 285 5.48 -7.71 15.56
N GLY A 286 5.27 -6.41 15.34
CA GLY A 286 6.34 -5.46 15.04
C GLY A 286 6.84 -5.49 13.59
N GLY A 287 6.07 -6.06 12.65
CA GLY A 287 6.42 -6.07 11.23
C GLY A 287 6.08 -4.78 10.47
N PHE A 288 5.44 -3.83 11.15
CA PHE A 288 5.07 -2.53 10.59
C PHE A 288 5.17 -1.44 11.67
N THR A 289 5.40 -0.19 11.26
CA THR A 289 5.59 0.93 12.20
C THR A 289 4.35 1.80 12.29
N TRP A 290 4.09 2.40 13.46
CA TRP A 290 2.99 3.34 13.69
C TRP A 290 3.50 4.60 14.42
N PRO A 291 3.17 5.82 13.97
CA PRO A 291 2.54 6.15 12.68
C PRO A 291 3.45 5.76 11.49
N ASN A 292 2.88 5.68 10.29
CA ASN A 292 3.61 5.30 9.08
C ASN A 292 3.52 6.39 8.00
N PRO A 293 4.50 6.43 7.07
CA PRO A 293 4.49 7.37 5.95
C PRO A 293 3.53 6.97 4.82
N ILE A 294 2.73 5.91 4.99
CA ILE A 294 1.72 5.44 4.03
C ILE A 294 0.34 6.05 4.36
N GLY A 295 0.13 6.50 5.61
CA GLY A 295 -1.15 7.04 6.08
C GLY A 295 -2.18 5.95 6.40
N LEU A 296 -1.71 4.73 6.68
CA LEU A 296 -2.53 3.61 7.11
C LEU A 296 -2.81 3.69 8.62
N ASP A 297 -3.99 3.28 9.04
CA ASP A 297 -4.35 3.08 10.46
C ASP A 297 -4.57 1.59 10.75
N TRP A 298 -4.38 1.18 12.01
CA TRP A 298 -4.75 -0.16 12.48
C TRP A 298 -5.59 -0.09 13.77
N PRO A 299 -6.76 -0.75 13.84
CA PRO A 299 -7.46 -1.43 12.74
C PRO A 299 -7.85 -0.46 11.60
N PRO A 300 -8.07 -0.96 10.37
CA PRO A 300 -8.40 -0.15 9.19
C PRO A 300 -9.57 0.81 9.40
N SER A 301 -9.53 1.94 8.69
CA SER A 301 -10.57 2.97 8.79
C SER A 301 -11.92 2.49 8.24
N SER A 302 -11.91 1.64 7.22
CA SER A 302 -13.12 1.04 6.64
C SER A 302 -13.90 0.15 7.61
N GLU A 303 -13.22 -0.47 8.58
CA GLU A 303 -13.87 -1.27 9.62
C GLU A 303 -14.59 -0.39 10.66
N ARG A 304 -14.08 0.81 10.94
CA ARG A 304 -14.73 1.77 11.87
C ARG A 304 -16.06 2.27 11.30
N ALA A 305 -16.09 2.58 10.00
CA ALA A 305 -17.32 2.98 9.32
C ALA A 305 -18.41 1.88 9.33
N MET A 306 -18.03 0.59 9.35
CA MET A 306 -18.99 -0.51 9.47
C MET A 306 -19.48 -0.72 10.91
N ALA A 307 -18.64 -0.47 11.93
CA ALA A 307 -19.04 -0.54 13.32
C ALA A 307 -20.06 0.55 13.68
N ASP A 308 -19.90 1.76 13.14
CA ASP A 308 -20.83 2.88 13.33
C ASP A 308 -22.17 2.69 12.61
N LEU A 309 -22.25 1.76 11.65
CA LEU A 309 -23.48 1.39 10.92
C LEU A 309 -24.18 0.15 11.50
N ARG A 310 -23.55 -0.58 12.44
CA ARG A 310 -24.21 -1.69 13.15
C ARG A 310 -25.00 -1.11 14.33
N PRO A 311 -26.28 -1.48 14.53
CA PRO A 311 -26.96 -1.14 15.76
C PRO A 311 -26.17 -1.73 16.94
N PRO A 312 -26.11 -1.05 18.09
CA PRO A 312 -25.37 -1.52 19.24
C PRO A 312 -25.83 -2.94 19.58
N VAL A 313 -24.88 -3.88 19.63
CA VAL A 313 -25.12 -5.21 20.15
C VAL A 313 -25.54 -5.03 21.60
N GLU A 314 -26.78 -5.37 21.94
CA GLU A 314 -27.21 -5.47 23.34
C GLU A 314 -26.25 -6.43 24.03
N LEU A 315 -25.39 -5.88 24.88
CA LEU A 315 -24.63 -6.65 25.85
C LEU A 315 -25.66 -7.43 26.66
N ARG A 316 -25.74 -8.75 26.44
CA ARG A 316 -26.50 -9.64 27.31
C ARG A 316 -26.04 -9.35 28.73
N GLN A 317 -26.95 -8.87 29.56
CA GLN A 317 -26.67 -8.68 30.97
C GLN A 317 -26.20 -10.03 31.56
N PRO A 318 -25.20 -10.03 32.45
CA PRO A 318 -24.82 -11.23 33.17
C PRO A 318 -26.06 -11.77 33.90
N VAL A 319 -26.34 -13.06 33.70
CA VAL A 319 -27.34 -13.77 34.50
C VAL A 319 -26.85 -13.75 35.94
N GLU A 320 -27.58 -13.09 36.83
CA GLU A 320 -27.38 -13.23 38.28
C GLU A 320 -27.56 -14.71 38.63
N LEU A 321 -26.46 -15.37 38.99
CA LEU A 321 -26.53 -16.67 39.65
C LEU A 321 -27.05 -16.39 41.07
N GLY A 322 -28.32 -16.73 41.26
CA GLY A 322 -29.01 -16.66 42.52
C GLY A 322 -28.23 -17.35 43.63
N SER A 323 -28.24 -16.69 44.79
CA SER A 323 -27.86 -17.16 46.10
C SER A 323 -28.41 -18.57 46.38
N THR A 324 -27.53 -19.46 46.83
CA THR A 324 -27.93 -20.63 47.62
C THR A 324 -27.27 -20.50 48.99
N GLU A 325 -28.06 -20.00 49.94
CA GLU A 325 -27.94 -20.46 51.33
C GLU A 325 -28.31 -21.94 51.38
N GLY A 326 -27.50 -22.73 52.08
CA GLY A 326 -27.64 -24.18 52.25
C GLY A 326 -26.32 -24.84 52.56
#